data_AF-T0NFG1-F1
#
_entry.id   AF-T0NFG1-F1
#
_cell.length_a   1.000
_cell.length_b   1.000
_cell.length_c   1.000
_cell.angle_alpha   90.00
_cell.angle_beta   90.00
_cell.angle_gamma   90.00
#
_symmetry.space_group_name_H-M   'P 1'
#
loop_
_entity.id
_entity.type
_entity.pdbx_description
1 polymer ?
#
loop_
_entity_poly.entity_id
_entity_poly.type
_entity_poly.pdbx_seq_one_letter_code
_entity_poly.pdbx_strand_id
1 'polypeptide(L)'
;MGITVIMALLFMQFLLGMYINLYVSFPPMNSITHMGPHNFPSNYIVVMFHMMLGFLILVVSFIMVLLSLGIRNSKLVISSFLSFFFVIVAGISGFLFLFNEKNLYSLLMAVSFIIIVLSEFYYLYVIKVTENKLK
;
A
#
# COMPACT_ATOMS: atom_id res chain seq x y z
N MET A 1 -8.56 -14.93 10.31
CA MET A 1 -7.10 -15.13 10.12
C MET A 1 -6.53 -14.30 8.96
N GLY A 2 -7.18 -14.20 7.79
CA GLY A 2 -6.64 -13.42 6.65
C GLY A 2 -6.57 -11.90 6.85
N ILE A 3 -7.50 -11.29 7.60
CA ILE A 3 -7.56 -9.81 7.71
C ILE A 3 -6.61 -9.26 8.80
N THR A 4 -6.22 -10.07 9.79
CA THR A 4 -5.09 -9.71 10.67
C THR A 4 -3.77 -9.65 9.90
N VAL A 5 -3.66 -10.39 8.79
CA VAL A 5 -2.47 -10.37 7.93
C VAL A 5 -2.41 -9.07 7.13
N ILE A 6 -3.52 -8.56 6.57
CA ILE A 6 -3.46 -7.30 5.79
C ILE A 6 -3.06 -6.11 6.67
N MET A 7 -3.54 -6.06 7.91
CA MET A 7 -3.15 -5.02 8.86
C MET A 7 -1.66 -5.11 9.24
N ALA A 8 -1.15 -6.33 9.44
CA ALA A 8 0.27 -6.54 9.69
C ALA A 8 1.15 -6.15 8.48
N LEU A 9 0.71 -6.49 7.27
CA LEU A 9 1.39 -6.10 6.03
C LEU A 9 1.39 -4.58 5.84
N LEU A 10 0.27 -3.91 6.10
CA LEU A 10 0.17 -2.45 6.07
C LEU A 10 1.10 -1.80 7.10
N PHE A 11 1.17 -2.35 8.31
CA PHE A 11 2.09 -1.85 9.32
C PHE A 11 3.56 -1.99 8.88
N MET A 12 3.95 -3.15 8.34
CA MET A 12 5.30 -3.32 7.78
C MET A 12 5.57 -2.35 6.62
N GLN A 13 4.57 -2.13 5.76
CA GLN A 13 4.68 -1.16 4.66
C GLN A 13 5.01 0.24 5.15
N PHE A 14 4.29 0.69 6.18
CA PHE A 14 4.51 2.01 6.74
C PHE A 14 5.93 2.14 7.30
N LEU A 15 6.41 1.16 8.07
CA LEU A 15 7.76 1.19 8.63
C LEU A 15 8.84 1.20 7.54
N LEU A 16 8.71 0.34 6.52
CA LEU A 16 9.66 0.27 5.41
C LEU A 16 9.62 1.56 4.58
N GLY A 17 8.44 2.08 4.29
CA GLY A 17 8.27 3.33 3.55
C GLY A 17 8.87 4.53 4.30
N MET A 18 8.68 4.60 5.63
CA MET A 18 9.30 5.62 6.46
C MET A 18 10.82 5.49 6.48
N TYR A 19 11.36 4.27 6.59
CA TYR A 19 12.79 4.05 6.50
C TYR A 19 13.36 4.52 5.15
N ILE A 20 12.70 4.16 4.05
CA ILE A 20 13.11 4.58 2.69
C ILE A 20 13.07 6.10 2.57
N ASN A 21 11.99 6.75 2.99
CA ASN A 21 11.83 8.21 2.90
C ASN A 21 12.89 8.99 3.70
N LEU A 22 13.41 8.41 4.79
CA LEU A 22 14.36 9.09 5.68
C LEU A 22 15.83 8.74 5.41
N TYR A 23 16.11 7.54 4.89
CA TYR A 23 17.46 6.97 4.88
C TYR A 23 17.92 6.42 3.54
N VAL A 24 17.06 6.39 2.52
CA VAL A 24 17.43 5.92 1.18
C VAL A 24 17.50 7.09 0.21
N SER A 25 18.67 7.26 -0.42
CA SER A 25 18.86 8.17 -1.55
C SER A 25 18.78 7.42 -2.88
N PHE A 26 18.15 8.06 -3.87
CA PHE A 26 18.00 7.59 -5.23
C PHE A 26 18.90 8.40 -6.19
N PRO A 27 19.55 7.74 -7.18
CA PRO A 27 20.39 8.45 -8.13
C PRO A 27 19.57 9.41 -9.01
N PRO A 28 20.08 10.62 -9.29
CA PRO A 28 19.30 11.65 -9.99
C PRO A 28 19.03 11.29 -11.45
N MET A 29 17.85 11.71 -11.94
CA MET A 29 17.31 11.20 -13.20
C MET A 29 18.04 11.68 -14.48
N ASN A 30 19.01 12.58 -14.34
CA ASN A 30 19.67 13.35 -15.40
C ASN A 30 21.00 12.75 -15.92
N SER A 31 21.41 11.58 -15.43
CA SER A 31 22.59 10.90 -15.95
C SER A 31 22.22 9.90 -17.06
N ILE A 32 22.87 10.01 -18.22
CA ILE A 32 22.75 9.11 -19.40
C ILE A 32 23.09 7.64 -19.03
N THR A 33 23.52 7.38 -17.80
CA THR A 33 24.02 6.10 -17.29
C THR A 33 23.03 5.34 -16.41
N HIS A 34 21.72 5.63 -16.41
CA HIS A 34 20.71 4.93 -15.58
C HIS A 34 20.69 3.40 -15.60
N MET A 35 21.31 2.77 -16.61
CA MET A 35 21.42 1.31 -16.71
C MET A 35 22.83 0.77 -16.41
N GLY A 36 23.69 1.57 -15.78
CA GLY A 36 25.00 1.13 -15.30
C GLY A 36 24.90 0.34 -13.98
N PRO A 37 25.76 -0.66 -13.75
CA PRO A 37 25.76 -1.52 -12.56
C PRO A 37 26.00 -0.79 -11.22
N HIS A 38 26.27 0.51 -11.25
CA HIS A 38 26.55 1.36 -10.08
C HIS A 38 25.39 2.29 -9.68
N ASN A 39 24.24 2.24 -10.36
CA ASN A 39 23.11 3.15 -10.14
C ASN A 39 21.96 2.53 -9.33
N PHE A 40 22.28 1.72 -8.33
CA PHE A 40 21.27 1.21 -7.40
C PHE A 40 21.04 2.22 -6.27
N PRO A 41 19.78 2.37 -5.80
CA PRO A 41 19.53 3.14 -4.58
C PRO A 41 20.33 2.54 -3.43
N SER A 42 20.76 3.42 -2.52
CA SER A 42 21.33 2.97 -1.25
C SER A 42 20.33 2.01 -0.56
N ASN A 43 20.81 0.88 -0.04
CA ASN A 43 19.95 -0.15 0.54
C ASN A 43 18.83 -0.66 -0.40
N TYR A 44 19.13 -0.88 -1.69
CA TYR A 44 18.19 -1.35 -2.71
C TYR A 44 17.34 -2.56 -2.30
N ILE A 45 17.87 -3.43 -1.43
CA ILE A 45 17.16 -4.62 -0.91
C ILE A 45 15.90 -4.20 -0.14
N VAL A 46 15.98 -3.14 0.67
CA VAL A 46 14.86 -2.62 1.46
C VAL A 46 13.78 -2.06 0.53
N VAL A 47 14.19 -1.31 -0.51
CA VAL A 47 13.29 -0.78 -1.54
C VAL A 47 12.59 -1.92 -2.28
N MET A 48 13.33 -2.95 -2.69
CA MET A 48 12.77 -4.12 -3.38
C MET A 48 11.74 -4.85 -2.51
N PHE A 49 12.05 -5.04 -1.22
CA PHE A 49 11.13 -5.70 -0.29
C PHE A 49 9.85 -4.87 -0.05
N HIS A 50 10.00 -3.56 0.11
CA HIS A 50 8.88 -2.62 0.22
C HIS A 50 7.96 -2.69 -1.01
N MET A 51 8.53 -2.62 -2.22
CA MET A 51 7.78 -2.72 -3.47
C MET A 51 7.06 -4.06 -3.62
N MET A 52 7.75 -5.17 -3.33
CA MET A 52 7.17 -6.52 -3.43
C MET A 52 5.98 -6.70 -2.49
N LEU A 53 6.12 -6.28 -1.23
CA LEU A 53 5.01 -6.30 -0.28
C LEU A 53 3.87 -5.36 -0.72
N GLY A 54 4.19 -4.26 -1.42
CA GLY A 54 3.19 -3.28 -1.87
C GLY A 54 2.34 -3.88 -2.98
N PHE A 55 2.99 -4.58 -3.90
CA PHE A 55 2.32 -5.35 -4.94
C PHE A 55 1.45 -6.48 -4.37
N LEU A 56 1.93 -7.18 -3.33
CA LEU A 56 1.13 -8.18 -2.62
C LEU A 56 -0.17 -7.56 -2.05
N ILE A 57 -0.09 -6.40 -1.42
CA ILE A 57 -1.28 -5.69 -0.89
C ILE A 57 -2.20 -5.24 -2.01
N LEU A 58 -1.67 -4.82 -3.17
CA LEU A 58 -2.48 -4.49 -4.34
C LEU A 58 -3.30 -5.69 -4.81
N VAL A 59 -2.69 -6.88 -4.90
CA VAL A 59 -3.39 -8.11 -5.28
C VAL A 59 -4.43 -8.50 -4.23
N VAL A 60 -4.07 -8.46 -2.95
CA VAL A 60 -5.00 -8.82 -1.85
C VAL A 60 -6.19 -7.86 -1.81
N SER A 61 -5.97 -6.55 -1.89
CA SER A 61 -7.05 -5.56 -1.88
C SER A 61 -7.98 -5.71 -3.09
N PHE A 62 -7.44 -6.07 -4.26
CA PHE A 62 -8.26 -6.42 -5.42
C PHE A 62 -9.13 -7.66 -5.18
N ILE A 63 -8.57 -8.73 -4.60
CA ILE A 63 -9.34 -9.93 -4.24
C ILE A 63 -10.45 -9.58 -3.23
N MET A 64 -10.18 -8.71 -2.27
CA MET A 64 -11.17 -8.26 -1.28
C MET A 64 -12.35 -7.53 -1.94
N VAL A 65 -12.11 -6.74 -2.98
CA VAL A 65 -13.18 -6.15 -3.81
C VAL A 65 -14.02 -7.25 -4.45
N LEU A 66 -13.40 -8.23 -5.11
CA LEU A 66 -14.14 -9.34 -5.74
C LEU A 66 -14.98 -10.14 -4.75
N LEU A 67 -14.42 -10.45 -3.57
CA LEU A 67 -15.15 -11.17 -2.51
C LEU A 67 -16.32 -10.34 -1.98
N SER A 68 -16.13 -9.04 -1.78
CA SER A 68 -17.18 -8.15 -1.30
C SER A 68 -18.37 -8.06 -2.27
N LEU A 69 -18.08 -8.08 -3.58
CA LEU A 69 -19.11 -8.14 -4.63
C LEU A 69 -19.90 -9.45 -4.57
N GLY A 70 -19.22 -10.57 -4.30
CA GLY A 70 -19.87 -11.87 -4.11
C GLY A 70 -20.83 -11.91 -2.91
N ILE A 71 -20.47 -11.25 -1.81
CA ILE A 71 -21.29 -11.13 -0.59
C ILE A 71 -22.50 -10.19 -0.82
N ARG A 72 -22.44 -9.31 -1.84
CA ARG A 72 -23.48 -8.32 -2.18
C ARG A 72 -23.82 -7.36 -1.03
N ASN A 73 -22.87 -7.12 -0.12
CA ASN A 73 -23.02 -6.14 0.94
C ASN A 73 -22.39 -4.81 0.51
N SER A 74 -23.22 -3.81 0.24
CA SER A 74 -22.79 -2.49 -0.25
C SER A 74 -21.74 -1.82 0.64
N LYS A 75 -21.80 -2.02 1.96
CA LYS A 75 -20.82 -1.45 2.90
C LYS A 75 -19.43 -2.07 2.72
N LEU A 76 -19.37 -3.39 2.52
CA LEU A 76 -18.12 -4.10 2.25
C LEU A 76 -17.54 -3.72 0.89
N VAL A 77 -18.40 -3.56 -0.12
CA VAL A 77 -18.00 -3.14 -1.47
C VAL A 77 -17.39 -1.75 -1.44
N ILE A 78 -18.07 -0.78 -0.82
CA ILE A 78 -17.57 0.60 -0.73
C ILE A 78 -16.22 0.64 0.02
N SER A 79 -16.14 -0.06 1.16
CA SER A 79 -14.93 -0.07 1.98
C SER A 79 -13.73 -0.70 1.27
N SER A 80 -13.93 -1.86 0.64
CA SER A 80 -12.87 -2.56 -0.10
C SER A 80 -12.44 -1.80 -1.36
N PHE A 81 -13.39 -1.18 -2.07
CA PHE A 81 -13.09 -0.36 -3.24
C PHE A 81 -12.28 0.89 -2.86
N LEU A 82 -12.65 1.56 -1.77
CA LEU A 82 -11.91 2.73 -1.26
C LEU A 82 -10.49 2.34 -0.88
N SER A 83 -10.32 1.22 -0.16
CA SER A 83 -9.00 0.66 0.16
C SER A 83 -8.17 0.40 -1.09
N PHE A 84 -8.70 -0.38 -2.05
CA PHE A 84 -8.03 -0.71 -3.30
C PHE A 84 -7.62 0.54 -4.11
N PHE A 85 -8.51 1.51 -4.23
CA PHE A 85 -8.23 2.76 -4.92
C PHE A 85 -7.04 3.50 -4.29
N PHE A 86 -7.01 3.63 -2.96
CA PHE A 86 -5.90 4.30 -2.28
C PHE A 86 -4.61 3.47 -2.27
N VAL A 87 -4.67 2.13 -2.36
CA VAL A 87 -3.48 1.30 -2.59
C VAL A 87 -2.85 1.65 -3.95
N ILE A 88 -3.65 1.86 -5.00
CA ILE A 88 -3.15 2.32 -6.31
C ILE A 88 -2.52 3.71 -6.19
N VAL A 89 -3.17 4.65 -5.51
CA VAL A 89 -2.63 6.01 -5.30
C VAL A 89 -1.30 5.96 -4.53
N ALA A 90 -1.20 5.14 -3.49
CA ALA A 90 0.04 4.91 -2.75
C ALA A 90 1.14 4.29 -3.65
N GLY A 91 0.79 3.30 -4.47
CA GLY A 91 1.72 2.67 -5.40
C GLY A 91 2.25 3.63 -6.47
N ILE A 92 1.37 4.43 -7.08
CA ILE A 92 1.76 5.43 -8.09
C ILE A 92 2.64 6.52 -7.45
N SER A 93 2.25 7.04 -6.29
CA SER A 93 3.06 8.06 -5.60
C SER A 93 4.41 7.51 -5.16
N GLY A 94 4.49 6.27 -4.68
CA GLY A 94 5.75 5.60 -4.37
C GLY A 94 6.63 5.38 -5.59
N PHE A 95 6.05 4.96 -6.72
CA PHE A 95 6.78 4.85 -7.98
C PHE A 95 7.35 6.21 -8.43
N LEU A 96 6.56 7.28 -8.36
CA LEU A 96 7.01 8.64 -8.69
C LEU A 96 8.06 9.18 -7.72
N PHE A 97 8.05 8.73 -6.46
CA PHE A 97 9.05 9.10 -5.46
C PHE A 97 10.46 8.62 -5.84
N LEU A 98 10.58 7.44 -6.46
CA LEU A 98 11.87 6.86 -6.89
C LEU A 98 12.66 7.76 -7.85
N PHE A 99 11.97 8.65 -8.57
CA PHE A 99 12.59 9.48 -9.61
C PHE A 99 12.95 10.88 -9.13
N ASN A 100 12.18 11.40 -8.17
CA ASN A 100 12.15 12.83 -7.90
C ASN A 100 12.32 13.17 -6.42
N GLU A 101 12.23 12.18 -5.51
CA GLU A 101 12.29 12.31 -4.05
C GLU A 101 11.43 13.46 -3.47
N LYS A 102 10.37 13.88 -4.18
CA LYS A 102 9.57 15.03 -3.77
C LYS A 102 8.75 14.66 -2.53
N ASN A 103 8.85 15.49 -1.50
CA ASN A 103 8.07 15.37 -0.26
C ASN A 103 6.56 15.23 -0.48
N LEU A 104 6.04 15.82 -1.56
CA LEU A 104 4.63 15.66 -1.95
C LEU A 104 4.23 14.20 -2.19
N TYR A 105 5.09 13.39 -2.82
CA TYR A 105 4.80 11.98 -3.06
C TYR A 105 4.86 11.16 -1.78
N SER A 106 5.82 11.46 -0.89
CA SER A 106 5.87 10.86 0.45
C SER A 106 4.61 11.18 1.27
N LEU A 107 4.16 12.44 1.23
CA LEU A 107 2.91 12.85 1.88
C LEU A 107 1.70 12.12 1.29
N LEU A 108 1.60 12.01 -0.03
CA LEU A 108 0.51 11.27 -0.70
C LEU A 108 0.51 9.78 -0.31
N MET A 109 1.67 9.14 -0.22
CA MET A 109 1.78 7.77 0.29
C MET A 109 1.25 7.66 1.72
N ALA A 110 1.67 8.56 2.62
CA ALA A 110 1.27 8.54 4.02
C ALA A 110 -0.25 8.79 4.22
N VAL A 111 -0.82 9.75 3.50
CA VAL A 111 -2.26 10.02 3.53
C VAL A 111 -3.04 8.83 2.97
N SER A 112 -2.59 8.26 1.86
CA SER A 112 -3.21 7.07 1.27
C SER A 112 -3.17 5.89 2.25
N PHE A 113 -2.04 5.67 2.92
CA PHE A 113 -1.91 4.66 3.97
C PHE A 113 -2.94 4.81 5.09
N ILE A 114 -3.14 6.03 5.61
CA ILE A 114 -4.14 6.28 6.66
C ILE A 114 -5.54 5.89 6.17
N ILE A 115 -5.90 6.28 4.94
CA ILE A 115 -7.22 5.98 4.37
C ILE A 115 -7.40 4.47 4.17
N ILE A 116 -6.36 3.77 3.71
CA ILE A 116 -6.39 2.31 3.57
C ILE A 116 -6.62 1.65 4.93
N VAL A 117 -5.87 2.04 5.96
CA VAL A 117 -6.02 1.50 7.32
C VAL A 117 -7.43 1.70 7.86
N LEU A 118 -7.99 2.91 7.73
CA LEU A 118 -9.36 3.21 8.16
C LEU A 118 -10.40 2.38 7.39
N SER A 119 -10.19 2.21 6.08
CA SER A 119 -11.07 1.41 5.23
C SER A 119 -11.01 -0.07 5.60
N GLU A 120 -9.84 -0.64 5.88
CA GLU A 120 -9.70 -2.03 6.32
C GLU A 120 -10.29 -2.25 7.72
N PHE A 121 -10.13 -1.30 8.65
CA PHE A 121 -10.78 -1.34 9.96
C PHE A 121 -12.30 -1.31 9.85
N TYR A 122 -12.85 -0.45 8.98
CA TYR A 122 -14.29 -0.39 8.76
C TYR A 122 -14.83 -1.68 8.13
N TYR A 123 -14.10 -2.25 7.15
CA TYR A 123 -14.45 -3.53 6.53
C TYR A 123 -14.56 -4.65 7.58
N LEU A 124 -13.58 -4.73 8.49
CA LEU A 124 -13.59 -5.66 9.62
C LEU A 124 -14.79 -5.47 10.55
N TYR A 125 -15.07 -4.22 10.91
CA TYR A 125 -16.19 -3.89 11.78
C TYR A 125 -17.52 -4.36 11.17
N VAL A 126 -17.73 -4.13 9.87
CA VAL A 126 -18.94 -4.55 9.16
C VAL A 126 -19.08 -6.07 9.17
N ILE A 127 -18.02 -6.82 8.87
CA ILE A 127 -18.05 -8.30 8.93
C ILE A 127 -18.46 -8.78 10.33
N LYS A 128 -17.79 -8.28 11.38
CA LYS A 128 -18.05 -8.70 12.76
C LYS A 128 -19.50 -8.42 13.19
N VAL A 129 -20.03 -7.25 12.82
CA VAL A 129 -21.42 -6.90 13.11
C VAL A 129 -22.40 -7.80 12.35
N THR A 130 -22.10 -8.15 11.10
CA THR A 130 -22.94 -9.05 10.31
C THR A 130 -22.93 -10.48 10.86
N GLU A 131 -21.78 -11.01 11.26
CA GLU A 131 -21.67 -12.34 11.89
C GLU A 131 -22.45 -12.45 13.20
N ASN A 132 -22.38 -11.42 14.06
CA ASN A 132 -23.10 -11.40 15.33
C ASN A 132 -24.62 -11.36 15.16
N LYS A 133 -25.15 -10.88 14.03
CA LYS A 133 -26.59 -10.89 13.74
C LYS A 133 -27.12 -12.26 13.29
N LEU A 134 -26.24 -13.17 12.90
CA LEU A 134 -26.59 -14.50 12.40
C LEU A 134 -26.49 -15.59 13.47
N LYS A 135 -25.98 -15.25 14.67
CA LYS A 135 -25.98 -16.10 15.87
C LYS A 135 -27.15 -15.74 16.76
#